data_AF-A0AAQ4FHH3-F1
#
_entry.id   AF-A0AAQ4FHH3-F1
#
_cell.length_a   1.000
_cell.length_b   1.000
_cell.length_c   1.000
_cell.angle_alpha   90.00
_cell.angle_beta   90.00
_cell.angle_gamma   90.00
#
_symmetry.space_group_name_H-M   'P 1'
#
loop_
_entity.id
_entity.type
_entity.pdbx_description
1 polymer ?
#
loop_
_entity_poly.entity_id
_entity_poly.type
_entity_poly.pdbx_seq_one_letter_code
_entity_poly.pdbx_strand_id
1 'polypeptide(L)'
;MRATLMALSAGVQLAYAAMETRFRRRVTNDRIFLELWPAAQETFFVRYCLLWCTASDTPNPITAKEMCMLPLYNMREFGDRYKCRANTTYSAGAFCDV
;
A
#
# COMPACT_ATOMS: atom_id res chain seq x y z
N MET A 1 8.01 16.19 9.56
CA MET A 1 7.15 15.00 9.72
C MET A 1 5.97 14.98 8.73
N ARG A 2 5.08 15.99 8.71
CA ARG A 2 3.91 16.01 7.79
C ARG A 2 4.28 15.94 6.29
N ALA A 3 5.27 16.72 5.84
CA ALA A 3 5.69 16.71 4.44
C ALA A 3 6.22 15.35 3.97
N THR A 4 7.00 14.65 4.80
CA THR A 4 7.52 13.31 4.51
C THR A 4 6.40 12.29 4.35
N LEU A 5 5.42 12.28 5.25
CA LEU A 5 4.29 11.35 5.17
C LEU A 5 3.39 11.64 3.96
N MET A 6 3.19 12.91 3.61
CA MET A 6 2.47 13.32 2.40
C MET A 6 3.20 12.84 1.14
N ALA A 7 4.53 13.01 1.08
CA ALA A 7 5.34 12.54 -0.05
C ALA A 7 5.28 11.01 -0.19
N LEU A 8 5.37 10.27 0.92
CA LEU A 8 5.22 8.81 0.91
C LEU A 8 3.83 8.38 0.44
N SER A 9 2.77 9.03 0.92
CA SER A 9 1.37 8.74 0.54
C SER A 9 1.12 9.02 -0.94
N ALA A 10 1.56 10.17 -1.46
CA ALA A 10 1.44 10.48 -2.87
C ALA A 10 2.29 9.55 -3.74
N GLY A 11 3.51 9.24 -3.30
CA GLY A 11 4.44 8.36 -4.01
C GLY A 11 3.92 6.93 -4.15
N VAL A 12 3.38 6.35 -3.06
CA VAL A 12 2.83 4.99 -3.10
C VAL A 12 1.57 4.92 -3.98
N GLN A 13 0.71 5.94 -3.94
CA GLN A 13 -0.48 6.02 -4.80
C GLN A 13 -0.10 6.09 -6.28
N LEU A 14 0.87 6.94 -6.65
CA LEU A 14 1.37 7.05 -8.02
C LEU A 14 2.01 5.73 -8.49
N ALA A 15 2.83 5.10 -7.64
CA ALA A 15 3.47 3.82 -7.96
C ALA A 15 2.43 2.70 -8.17
N TYR A 16 1.38 2.68 -7.36
CA TYR A 16 0.30 1.72 -7.48
C TYR A 16 -0.49 1.91 -8.78
N ALA A 17 -0.89 3.14 -9.10
CA ALA A 17 -1.61 3.45 -10.33
C ALA A 17 -0.79 3.11 -11.59
N ALA A 18 0.52 3.33 -11.55
CA ALA A 18 1.44 2.93 -12.62
C ALA A 18 1.52 1.40 -12.76
N MET A 19 1.57 0.68 -11.63
CA MET A 19 1.54 -0.79 -11.61
C MET A 19 0.22 -1.33 -12.19
N GLU A 20 -0.92 -0.80 -11.77
CA GLU A 20 -2.24 -1.17 -12.31
C GLU A 20 -2.30 -0.95 -13.83
N THR A 21 -1.91 0.23 -14.29
CA THR A 21 -1.91 0.58 -15.71
C THR A 21 -1.03 -0.37 -16.51
N ARG A 22 0.17 -0.69 -16.00
CA ARG A 22 1.10 -1.62 -16.65
C ARG A 22 0.56 -3.05 -16.65
N PHE A 23 -0.10 -3.46 -15.58
CA PHE A 23 -0.67 -4.80 -15.45
C PHE A 23 -1.84 -4.99 -16.42
N ARG A 24 -2.79 -4.05 -16.45
CA ARG A 24 -3.91 -4.03 -17.43
C ARG A 24 -3.44 -4.04 -18.89
N ARG A 25 -2.34 -3.34 -19.20
CA ARG A 25 -1.76 -3.36 -20.57
C ARG A 25 -1.15 -4.71 -20.96
N ARG A 26 -0.68 -5.50 -19.99
CA ARG A 26 -0.03 -6.79 -20.24
C ARG A 26 -1.01 -7.95 -20.22
N VAL A 27 -2.01 -7.89 -19.34
CA VAL A 27 -3.04 -8.92 -19.19
C VAL A 27 -4.31 -8.40 -19.84
N THR A 28 -4.45 -8.65 -21.14
CA THR A 28 -5.59 -8.20 -21.96
C THR A 28 -6.83 -9.07 -21.82
N ASN A 29 -6.69 -10.26 -21.23
CA ASN A 29 -7.80 -11.16 -20.96
C ASN A 29 -8.36 -10.89 -19.56
N ASP A 30 -9.62 -10.46 -19.48
CA ASP A 30 -10.27 -10.08 -18.23
C ASP A 30 -10.35 -11.22 -17.21
N ARG A 31 -10.51 -12.47 -17.65
CA ARG A 31 -10.55 -13.63 -16.75
C ARG A 31 -9.19 -13.84 -16.10
N ILE A 32 -8.12 -13.78 -16.88
CA ILE A 32 -6.74 -13.90 -16.38
C ILE A 32 -6.40 -12.70 -15.49
N PHE A 33 -6.88 -11.51 -15.84
CA PHE A 33 -6.71 -10.32 -15.01
C PHE A 33 -7.33 -10.54 -13.62
N LEU A 34 -8.60 -10.95 -13.56
CA LEU A 34 -9.30 -11.16 -12.28
C LEU A 34 -8.64 -12.24 -11.40
N GLU A 35 -8.02 -13.25 -12.02
CA GLU A 35 -7.30 -14.31 -11.31
C GLU A 35 -5.95 -13.83 -10.74
N LEU A 36 -5.17 -13.08 -11.53
CA LEU A 36 -3.81 -12.68 -11.15
C LEU A 36 -3.75 -11.34 -10.41
N TRP A 37 -4.76 -10.48 -10.57
CA TRP A 37 -4.77 -9.14 -10.00
C TRP A 37 -4.63 -9.12 -8.48
N PRO A 38 -5.35 -9.95 -7.69
CA PRO A 38 -5.21 -9.96 -6.24
C PRO A 38 -3.78 -10.27 -5.76
N ALA A 39 -3.08 -11.17 -6.45
CA ALA A 39 -1.69 -11.52 -6.14
C ALA A 39 -0.71 -10.41 -6.54
N ALA A 40 -0.98 -9.71 -7.64
CA ALA A 40 -0.20 -8.54 -8.06
C ALA A 40 -0.33 -7.39 -7.06
N GLN A 41 -1.55 -7.13 -6.57
CA GLN A 41 -1.82 -6.14 -5.51
C GLN A 41 -1.06 -6.47 -4.24
N GLU A 42 -1.16 -7.71 -3.75
CA GLU A 42 -0.44 -8.17 -2.56
C GLU A 42 1.07 -8.06 -2.69
N THR A 43 1.61 -8.50 -3.84
CA THR A 43 3.05 -8.38 -4.14
C THR A 43 3.51 -6.93 -4.08
N PHE A 44 2.71 -5.99 -4.57
CA PHE A 44 3.04 -4.56 -4.49
C PHE A 44 3.10 -4.08 -3.04
N PHE A 45 2.07 -4.35 -2.23
CA PHE A 45 2.02 -3.89 -0.84
C PHE A 45 3.15 -4.49 0.02
N VAL A 46 3.41 -5.79 -0.13
CA VAL A 46 4.52 -6.47 0.55
C VAL A 46 5.86 -5.85 0.14
N ARG A 47 6.11 -5.67 -1.17
CA ARG A 47 7.36 -5.07 -1.64
C ARG A 47 7.54 -3.64 -1.17
N TYR A 48 6.48 -2.85 -1.12
CA TYR A 48 6.53 -1.49 -0.56
C TYR A 48 6.99 -1.51 0.89
N CYS A 49 6.43 -2.39 1.72
CA CYS A 49 6.83 -2.51 3.12
C CYS A 49 8.25 -3.04 3.33
N LEU A 50 8.70 -3.96 2.46
CA LEU A 50 10.08 -4.48 2.50
C LEU A 50 11.15 -3.39 2.28
N LEU A 51 10.83 -2.30 1.57
CA LEU A 51 11.75 -1.17 1.40
C LEU A 51 12.14 -0.52 2.73
N TRP A 52 11.29 -0.65 3.75
CA TRP A 52 11.46 0.00 5.04
C TRP A 52 12.01 -0.94 6.11
N CYS A 53 12.05 -2.26 5.86
CA CYS A 53 12.52 -3.25 6.84
C CYS A 53 13.98 -3.04 7.28
N THR A 54 14.81 -2.37 6.47
CA THR A 54 16.22 -2.08 6.77
C THR A 54 16.47 -0.62 7.20
N ALA A 55 15.41 0.20 7.33
CA ALA A 55 15.54 1.62 7.64
C ALA A 55 15.83 1.92 9.13
N SER A 56 16.13 0.90 9.94
CA SER A 56 16.29 0.96 11.41
C SER A 56 17.43 1.86 11.90
N ASP A 57 18.41 2.15 11.05
CA ASP A 57 19.69 2.73 11.51
C ASP A 57 19.77 4.25 11.32
N THR A 58 18.73 4.86 10.76
CA THR A 58 18.65 6.33 10.63
C THR A 58 17.70 6.89 11.68
N PRO A 59 18.07 7.96 12.42
CA PRO A 59 17.19 8.63 13.37
C PRO A 59 16.08 9.35 12.60
N ASN A 60 15.08 8.58 12.17
CA ASN A 60 13.90 9.08 11.52
C ASN A 60 12.81 9.35 12.56
N PRO A 61 12.04 10.43 12.39
CA PRO A 61 10.94 10.76 13.31
C PRO A 61 9.77 9.76 13.22
N ILE A 62 9.80 8.82 12.28
CA ILE A 62 8.77 7.82 12.01
C ILE A 62 9.47 6.45 11.90
N THR A 63 8.88 5.44 12.52
CA THR A 63 9.40 4.07 12.49
C THR A 63 9.23 3.46 11.08
N ALA A 64 10.04 2.45 10.76
CA ALA A 64 9.88 1.65 9.55
C ALA A 64 8.44 1.12 9.38
N LYS A 65 7.82 0.69 10.49
CA LYS A 65 6.42 0.23 10.51
C LYS A 65 5.45 1.35 10.09
N GLU A 66 5.65 2.56 10.58
CA GLU A 66 4.82 3.72 10.22
C GLU A 66 5.04 4.17 8.78
N MET A 67 6.28 4.12 8.26
CA MET A 67 6.59 4.41 6.86
C MET A 67 5.92 3.41 5.90
N CYS A 68 5.82 2.14 6.30
CA CYS A 68 5.07 1.11 5.58
C CYS A 68 3.55 1.32 5.71
N MET A 69 3.00 1.39 6.92
CA MET A 69 1.56 1.27 7.12
C MET A 69 0.78 2.58 6.92
N LEU A 70 1.30 3.72 7.37
CA LEU A 70 0.52 4.97 7.32
C LEU A 70 0.14 5.39 5.90
N PRO A 71 1.03 5.30 4.89
CA PRO A 71 0.66 5.56 3.50
C PRO A 71 -0.39 4.58 2.96
N LEU A 72 -0.29 3.30 3.32
CA LEU A 72 -1.17 2.23 2.84
C LEU A 72 -2.59 2.33 3.42
N TYR A 73 -2.75 2.79 4.67
CA TYR A 73 -4.08 3.01 5.24
C TYR A 73 -4.90 4.07 4.49
N ASN A 74 -4.25 4.98 3.77
CA ASN A 74 -4.91 5.97 2.94
C ASN A 74 -5.25 5.46 1.53
N MET A 75 -4.94 4.19 1.22
CA MET A 75 -5.24 3.58 -0.07
C MET A 75 -6.47 2.68 0.05
N ARG A 76 -7.50 2.99 -0.73
CA ARG A 76 -8.72 2.18 -0.77
C ARG A 76 -8.41 0.76 -1.23
N GLU A 77 -7.49 0.59 -2.16
CA GLU A 77 -7.12 -0.69 -2.75
C GLU A 77 -6.45 -1.62 -1.74
N PHE A 78 -5.69 -1.04 -0.80
CA PHE A 78 -5.15 -1.78 0.33
C PHE A 78 -6.28 -2.22 1.27
N GLY A 79 -7.20 -1.30 1.58
CA GLY A 79 -8.40 -1.56 2.37
C GLY A 79 -9.25 -2.71 1.81
N ASP A 80 -9.53 -2.67 0.51
CA ASP A 80 -10.31 -3.68 -0.19
C ASP A 80 -9.58 -5.04 -0.22
N ARG A 81 -8.26 -5.04 -0.44
CA ARG A 81 -7.45 -6.27 -0.53
C ARG A 81 -7.32 -7.02 0.80
N TYR A 82 -7.12 -6.29 1.89
CA TYR A 82 -6.96 -6.86 3.24
C TYR A 82 -8.23 -6.75 4.09
N LYS A 83 -9.37 -6.46 3.44
CA LYS A 83 -10.69 -6.34 4.07
C LYS A 83 -10.65 -5.47 5.33
N CYS A 84 -9.91 -4.37 5.28
CA CYS A 84 -9.74 -3.49 6.42
C CYS A 84 -11.12 -2.95 6.83
N ARG A 85 -11.54 -3.25 8.06
CA ARG A 85 -12.79 -2.70 8.58
C ARG A 85 -12.59 -1.20 8.77
N ALA A 86 -13.39 -0.41 8.07
CA ALA A 86 -13.49 1.02 8.35
C ALA A 86 -14.03 1.16 9.77
N ASN A 87 -13.16 1.43 10.74
CA ASN A 87 -13.63 1.94 12.02
C ASN A 87 -14.16 3.35 11.75
N THR A 88 -15.34 3.68 12.27
CA THR A 88 -16.10 4.93 12.00
C THR A 88 -15.41 6.21 12.51
N THR A 89 -14.12 6.17 12.78
CA THR A 89 -13.35 7.32 13.26
C THR A 89 -11.96 7.25 12.64
N TYR A 90 -11.56 8.31 11.93
CA TYR A 90 -10.26 8.53 11.28
C TYR A 90 -9.07 8.60 12.27
N SER A 91 -9.15 7.89 13.39
CA SER A 91 -8.15 7.87 14.46
C SER A 91 -8.03 6.45 15.00
N ALA A 92 -6.84 5.88 14.85
CA ALA A 92 -6.39 4.60 15.39
C ALA A 92 -6.95 3.32 14.72
N GLY A 93 -6.13 2.77 13.82
CA GLY A 93 -6.11 1.33 13.51
C GLY A 93 -7.33 0.83 12.74
N ALA A 94 -7.29 0.92 11.42
CA ALA A 94 -8.08 0.00 10.62
C ALA A 94 -7.56 -1.42 10.92
N PHE A 95 -8.40 -2.26 11.51
CA PHE A 95 -8.09 -3.68 11.65
C PHE A 95 -8.23 -4.31 10.27
N CYS A 96 -7.08 -4.51 9.62
CA CYS A 96 -6.96 -5.29 8.41
C CYS A 96 -6.86 -6.76 8.77
N ASP A 97 -7.54 -7.62 8.01
CA ASP A 97 -7.40 -9.07 8.07
C ASP A 97 -6.08 -9.41 7.36
N VAL A 98 -4.97 -9.24 8.11
CA VAL A 98 -3.59 -9.49 7.65
C VAL A 98 -3.18 -10.91 7.99
#